data_AF-A0A7C7T168-F1
#
_entry.id   AF-A0A7C7T168-F1
#
_cell.length_a   1.000
_cell.length_b   1.000
_cell.length_c   1.000
_cell.angle_alpha   90.00
_cell.angle_beta   90.00
_cell.angle_gamma   90.00
#
_symmetry.space_group_name_H-M   'P 1'
#
loop_
_entity.id
_entity.type
_entity.pdbx_description
1 polymer ?
#
loop_
_entity_poly.entity_id
_entity_poly.type
_entity_poly.pdbx_seq_one_letter_code
_entity_poly.pdbx_strand_id
1 'polypeptide(L)'
;MIHFSCDRCGKSIDANEELRYVVRVEVQATMESGDALETEADRDHLVELEEILERLDDEESSLISEDVYQRRRYDLCCSCYRKFIRDPMGSETTSQFDFSPN
;
A
#
# COMPACT_ATOMS: atom_id res chain seq x y z
N MET A 1 -4.30 24.55 19.08
CA MET A 1 -4.90 23.25 19.41
C MET A 1 -4.88 22.43 18.13
N ILE A 2 -4.27 21.24 18.14
CA ILE A 2 -4.10 20.45 16.91
C ILE A 2 -5.41 19.70 16.67
N HIS A 3 -6.16 20.11 15.65
CA HIS A 3 -7.36 19.39 15.21
C HIS A 3 -6.93 18.30 14.24
N PHE A 4 -7.36 17.05 14.49
CA PHE A 4 -7.18 15.95 13.55
C PHE A 4 -8.47 15.78 12.73
N SER A 5 -8.37 15.28 11.51
CA SER A 5 -9.53 14.98 10.66
C SER A 5 -9.53 13.50 10.31
N CYS A 6 -10.71 12.89 10.30
CA CYS A 6 -10.86 11.52 9.85
C CYS A 6 -10.72 11.45 8.32
N ASP A 7 -9.78 10.67 7.80
CA ASP A 7 -9.54 10.54 6.35
C ASP A 7 -10.71 9.89 5.60
N ARG A 8 -11.59 9.16 6.29
CA ARG A 8 -12.74 8.48 5.67
C ARG A 8 -13.99 9.35 5.56
N CYS A 9 -14.30 10.15 6.58
CA CYS A 9 -15.55 10.92 6.63
C CYS A 9 -15.35 12.43 6.74
N GLY A 10 -14.11 12.90 6.83
CA GLY A 10 -13.75 14.32 6.93
C GLY A 10 -14.06 14.99 8.28
N LYS A 11 -14.67 14.27 9.23
CA LYS A 11 -15.03 14.84 10.54
C LYS A 11 -13.79 15.19 11.35
N SER A 12 -13.83 16.31 12.08
CA SER A 12 -12.81 16.64 13.08
C SER A 12 -12.86 15.62 14.22
N ILE A 13 -11.69 15.18 14.65
CA ILE A 13 -11.44 14.28 15.76
C ILE A 13 -10.81 15.12 16.87
N ASP A 14 -11.59 15.38 17.92
CA ASP A 14 -11.09 16.07 19.10
C ASP A 14 -10.38 15.08 20.01
N ALA A 15 -9.04 15.17 20.07
CA ALA A 15 -8.19 14.23 20.81
C ALA A 15 -8.44 14.22 22.34
N ASN A 16 -9.19 15.19 22.87
CA ASN A 16 -9.58 15.25 24.28
C ASN A 16 -10.91 14.54 24.56
N GLU A 17 -11.80 14.41 23.56
CA GLU A 17 -13.15 13.87 23.73
C GLU A 17 -13.30 12.47 23.11
N GLU A 18 -12.55 12.16 22.06
CA GLU A 18 -12.63 10.87 21.37
C GLU A 18 -11.28 10.25 21.05
N LEU A 19 -11.26 8.91 21.03
CA LEU A 19 -10.08 8.13 20.65
C LEU A 19 -9.80 8.26 19.15
N ARG A 20 -8.57 8.70 18.84
CA ARG A 20 -8.02 8.72 17.49
C ARG A 20 -7.36 7.37 17.17
N TYR A 21 -7.73 6.79 16.04
CA TYR A 21 -7.11 5.56 15.54
C TYR A 21 -6.18 5.89 14.37
N VAL A 22 -4.95 5.41 14.44
CA VAL A 22 -3.96 5.58 13.36
C VAL A 22 -3.76 4.24 12.66
N VAL A 23 -4.12 4.18 11.38
CA VAL A 23 -3.91 2.99 10.53
C VAL A 23 -2.67 3.21 9.68
N ARG A 24 -1.76 2.24 9.68
CA ARG A 24 -0.60 2.23 8.78
C ARG A 24 -0.78 1.05 7.84
N VAL A 25 -0.85 1.34 6.55
CA VAL A 25 -0.95 0.34 5.49
C VAL A 25 0.41 0.27 4.82
N GLU A 26 0.92 -0.96 4.70
CA GLU A 26 2.15 -1.26 3.98
C GLU A 26 1.81 -2.20 2.83
N VAL A 27 2.28 -1.87 1.64
CA VAL A 27 2.07 -2.61 0.40
C VAL A 27 3.45 -2.94 -0.15
N GLN A 28 3.67 -4.21 -0.44
CA GLN A 28 4.92 -4.70 -1.02
C GLN A 28 4.58 -5.59 -2.22
N ALA A 29 5.17 -5.32 -3.37
CA ALA A 29 5.10 -6.21 -4.51
C ALA A 29 5.93 -7.48 -4.21
N THR A 30 5.31 -8.65 -4.32
CA THR A 30 5.99 -9.94 -4.25
C THR A 30 5.92 -10.60 -5.62
N MET A 31 7.08 -10.98 -6.16
CA MET A 31 7.19 -11.84 -7.34
C MET A 31 7.67 -13.21 -6.89
N GLU A 32 6.96 -14.28 -7.27
CA GLU A 32 7.42 -15.64 -7.02
C GLU A 32 8.61 -15.91 -7.93
N SER A 33 9.80 -16.04 -7.35
CA SER A 33 11.03 -16.32 -8.07
C SER A 33 10.94 -17.74 -8.62
N GLY A 34 10.58 -17.87 -9.90
CA GLY A 34 10.64 -19.16 -10.59
C GLY A 34 12.06 -19.72 -10.49
N ASP A 35 12.14 -20.95 -9.99
CA ASP A 35 13.31 -21.81 -9.89
C ASP A 35 14.17 -21.76 -11.17
N ALA A 36 15.18 -20.89 -11.21
CA ALA A 36 16.04 -20.70 -12.38
C ALA A 36 17.49 -20.36 -12.01
N LEU A 37 17.95 -20.69 -10.80
CA LEU A 37 19.30 -20.34 -10.33
C LEU A 37 20.26 -21.53 -10.21
N GLU A 38 19.87 -22.76 -10.56
CA GLU A 38 20.73 -23.93 -10.35
C GLU A 38 21.76 -24.20 -11.47
N THR A 39 21.85 -23.40 -12.56
CA THR A 39 22.74 -23.75 -13.70
C THR A 39 23.90 -22.77 -13.99
N GLU A 40 24.05 -21.63 -13.31
CA GLU A 40 25.07 -20.61 -13.69
C GLU A 40 26.03 -20.16 -12.57
N ALA A 41 26.37 -21.06 -11.64
CA ALA A 41 27.20 -20.76 -10.46
C ALA A 41 28.71 -20.51 -10.74
N ASP A 42 29.18 -20.59 -11.99
CA ASP A 42 30.61 -20.50 -12.37
C ASP A 42 30.94 -19.38 -13.37
N ARG A 43 30.02 -18.44 -13.59
CA ARG A 43 30.31 -17.19 -14.33
C ARG A 43 30.61 -16.08 -13.33
N ASP A 44 31.68 -15.33 -13.59
CA ASP A 44 32.03 -14.12 -12.85
C ASP A 44 31.04 -13.00 -13.22
N HIS A 45 29.80 -13.14 -12.73
CA HIS A 45 28.69 -12.22 -12.99
C HIS A 45 28.87 -10.87 -12.30
N LEU A 46 29.92 -10.70 -11.48
CA LEU A 46 30.14 -9.48 -10.72
C LEU A 46 30.29 -8.25 -11.62
N VAL A 47 30.98 -8.40 -12.76
CA VAL A 47 31.17 -7.30 -13.72
C VAL A 47 29.87 -6.97 -14.44
N GLU A 48 29.11 -7.99 -14.85
CA GLU A 48 27.83 -7.79 -15.54
C GLU A 48 26.76 -7.20 -14.60
N LEU A 49 26.78 -7.60 -13.32
CA LEU A 49 25.95 -7.00 -12.28
C LEU A 49 26.35 -5.55 -11.98
N GLU A 50 27.65 -5.22 -11.95
CA GLU A 50 28.13 -3.84 -11.81
C GLU A 50 27.63 -2.95 -12.96
N GLU A 51 27.73 -3.41 -14.21
CA GLU A 51 27.24 -2.65 -15.38
C GLU A 51 25.71 -2.48 -15.36
N ILE A 52 24.95 -3.46 -14.87
CA ILE A 52 23.49 -3.35 -14.73
C ILE A 52 23.13 -2.38 -13.60
N LEU A 53 23.81 -2.45 -12.46
CA LEU A 53 23.57 -1.56 -11.32
C LEU A 53 23.92 -0.10 -11.65
N GLU A 54 25.03 0.13 -12.37
CA GLU A 54 25.46 1.48 -12.79
C GLU A 54 24.44 2.11 -13.74
N ARG A 55 23.79 1.31 -14.60
CA ARG A 55 22.72 1.77 -15.50
C ARG A 55 21.38 2.06 -14.80
N LEU A 56 21.11 1.42 -13.66
CA LEU A 56 19.88 1.63 -12.89
C LEU A 56 19.94 2.88 -12.01
N ASP A 57 21.15 3.35 -11.66
CA ASP A 57 21.36 4.52 -10.81
C ASP A 57 21.02 5.85 -11.53
N ASP A 58 21.14 5.89 -12.87
CA ASP A 58 21.03 7.13 -13.65
C ASP A 58 19.60 7.55 -14.08
N GLU A 59 18.63 6.64 -14.23
CA GLU A 59 17.32 7.01 -14.86
C GLU A 59 16.04 6.66 -14.08
N GLU A 60 16.02 5.77 -13.07
CA GLU A 60 14.74 5.16 -12.66
C GLU A 60 14.51 4.96 -11.15
N SER A 61 15.46 5.34 -10.29
CA SER A 61 15.43 4.95 -8.87
C SER A 61 14.25 5.51 -8.06
N SER A 62 13.68 6.65 -8.44
CA SER A 62 12.52 7.22 -7.75
C SER A 62 11.18 6.62 -8.18
N LEU A 63 11.02 6.22 -9.45
CA LEU A 63 9.72 5.80 -10.00
C LEU A 63 9.44 4.31 -9.73
N ILE A 64 10.45 3.44 -9.76
CA ILE A 64 10.29 2.01 -9.42
C ILE A 64 9.94 1.84 -7.92
N SER A 65 10.45 2.74 -7.07
CA SER A 65 10.31 2.61 -5.62
C SER A 65 8.85 2.68 -5.13
N GLU A 66 8.01 3.51 -5.75
CA GLU A 66 6.59 3.66 -5.38
C GLU A 66 5.72 2.50 -5.90
N ASP A 67 6.07 1.85 -7.00
CA ASP A 67 5.33 0.69 -7.50
C ASP A 67 5.67 -0.61 -6.74
N VAL A 68 6.86 -0.69 -6.12
CA VAL A 68 7.32 -1.90 -5.40
C VAL A 68 7.00 -1.84 -3.90
N TYR A 69 7.04 -0.66 -3.27
CA TYR A 69 6.78 -0.53 -1.83
C TYR A 69 6.07 0.78 -1.49
N GLN A 70 4.90 0.68 -0.85
CA GLN A 70 4.14 1.85 -0.39
C GLN A 70 3.78 1.76 1.08
N ARG A 71 4.03 2.83 1.82
CA ARG A 71 3.54 2.99 3.20
C ARG A 71 2.61 4.19 3.30
N ARG A 72 1.34 3.93 3.59
CA ARG A 72 0.31 4.96 3.80
C ARG A 72 -0.08 5.02 5.27
N ARG A 73 -0.42 6.22 5.75
CA ARG A 73 -0.92 6.46 7.11
C ARG A 73 -2.25 7.17 7.02
N TYR A 74 -3.23 6.68 7.78
CA TYR A 74 -4.56 7.26 7.87
C TYR A 74 -4.97 7.47 9.33
N ASP A 75 -5.71 8.53 9.57
CA ASP A 75 -6.33 8.88 10.83
C ASP A 75 -7.84 8.64 10.74
N LEU A 76 -8.36 7.81 11.63
CA LEU A 76 -9.77 7.42 11.64
C LEU A 76 -10.41 7.74 13.00
N CYS A 77 -11.65 8.21 12.95
CA CYS A 77 -12.51 8.29 14.13
C CYS A 77 -13.01 6.90 14.54
N CYS A 78 -13.51 6.79 15.76
CA CYS A 78 -13.94 5.53 16.37
C CYS A 78 -14.97 4.75 15.51
N SER A 79 -15.88 5.46 14.85
CA SER A 79 -16.88 4.86 13.96
C SER A 79 -16.28 4.32 12.64
N CYS A 80 -15.35 5.06 12.04
CA CYS A 80 -14.71 4.67 10.79
C CYS A 80 -13.70 3.55 10.99
N TYR A 81 -13.01 3.54 12.12
CA TYR A 81 -12.17 2.43 12.56
C TYR A 81 -12.94 1.11 12.66
N ARG A 82 -14.10 1.11 13.32
CA ARG A 82 -14.95 -0.10 13.44
C ARG A 82 -15.37 -0.67 12.08
N LYS A 83 -15.63 0.20 11.11
CA LYS A 83 -15.94 -0.22 9.73
C LYS A 83 -14.69 -0.75 9.03
N PHE A 84 -13.54 -0.11 9.20
CA PHE A 84 -12.27 -0.53 8.60
C PHE A 84 -11.82 -1.92 9.09
N ILE A 85 -11.94 -2.22 10.38
CA ILE A 85 -11.58 -3.54 10.92
C ILE A 85 -12.51 -4.65 10.42
N ARG A 86 -13.79 -4.33 10.16
CA ARG A 86 -14.75 -5.31 9.63
C ARG A 86 -14.47 -5.65 8.17
N ASP A 87 -14.12 -4.64 7.39
CA ASP A 87 -13.89 -4.77 5.95
C ASP A 87 -12.76 -3.82 5.53
N PRO A 88 -11.49 -4.25 5.69
CA PRO A 88 -10.33 -3.42 5.36
C PRO A 88 -10.14 -3.25 3.85
N MET A 89 -10.71 -4.16 3.03
CA MET A 89 -10.60 -4.15 1.57
C MET A 89 -11.79 -3.47 0.88
N GLY A 90 -12.82 -3.05 1.62
CA GLY A 90 -14.02 -2.42 1.03
C GLY A 90 -14.84 -3.37 0.17
N SER A 91 -14.79 -4.67 0.46
CA SER A 91 -15.45 -5.75 -0.26
C SER A 91 -16.98 -5.78 -0.13
N GLU A 92 -17.61 -4.77 0.48
CA GLU A 92 -19.08 -4.65 0.48
C GLU A 92 -19.60 -4.63 -0.96
N THR A 93 -20.04 -5.82 -1.37
CA THR A 93 -20.73 -6.17 -2.61
C THR A 93 -21.55 -4.99 -3.06
N THR A 94 -21.19 -4.40 -4.21
CA THR A 94 -22.08 -3.54 -4.98
C THR A 94 -23.41 -4.26 -5.04
N SER A 95 -24.37 -3.83 -4.22
CA SER A 95 -25.74 -4.29 -4.30
C SER A 95 -26.15 -4.02 -5.73
N GLN A 96 -26.26 -5.10 -6.49
CA GLN A 96 -26.76 -5.16 -7.84
C GLN A 96 -28.10 -4.42 -7.81
N PHE A 97 -28.12 -3.18 -8.31
CA PHE A 97 -29.37 -2.46 -8.49
C PHE A 97 -30.13 -3.22 -9.57
N ASP A 98 -31.10 -4.03 -9.13
CA ASP A 98 -32.08 -4.68 -10.00
C ASP A 98 -32.90 -3.58 -10.66
N PHE A 99 -32.59 -3.27 -11.92
CA PHE A 99 -33.41 -2.39 -12.73
C PHE A 99 -34.67 -3.16 -13.11
N SER A 100 -35.79 -2.86 -12.46
CA SER A 100 -37.11 -3.36 -12.88
C SER A 100 -37.37 -2.98 -14.34
N PRO A 101 -37.68 -3.94 -15.23
CA PRO A 101 -38.08 -3.64 -16.59
C PRO A 101 -39.47 -2.97 -16.55
N ASN A 102 -39.56 -1.83 -17.24
CA ASN A 102 -40.79 -1.06 -17.44
C ASN A 102 -41.54 -1.58 -18.69
#